data_AF-A0A172T2T3-F1
#
_entry.id   AF-A0A172T2T3-F1
#
_cell.length_a   1.000
_cell.length_b   1.000
_cell.length_c   1.000
_cell.angle_alpha   90.00
_cell.angle_beta   90.00
_cell.angle_gamma   90.00
#
_symmetry.space_group_name_H-M   'P 1'
#
loop_
_entity.id
_entity.type
_entity.pdbx_description
1 polymer ?
#
loop_
_entity_poly.entity_id
_entity_poly.type
_entity_poly.pdbx_seq_one_letter_code
_entity_poly.pdbx_strand_id
1 'polypeptide(L)'
;MRIEPPSNDPKLKSSAIKGKKAGKKEHVSSSQKSSFLGVFEEAESEAIRKTIEEMISDVVEAGNDFVRSPTAENLKRYKEKIRNVLKYVEKNLYKLAGKYDYALSQPRLHIIAEQVDERLEQLTNLLMEAEKNTLKLAEKVGEINGILFDLYK
;
A
#
# COMPACT_ATOMS: atom_id res chain seq x y z
N MET A 1 26.07 -34.86 -9.99
CA MET A 1 27.39 -34.33 -9.60
C MET A 1 27.31 -33.92 -8.12
N ARG A 2 28.15 -34.49 -7.26
CA ARG A 2 28.24 -34.20 -5.82
C ARG A 2 29.29 -33.10 -5.63
N ILE A 3 28.95 -32.02 -4.93
CA ILE A 3 29.88 -30.92 -4.60
C ILE A 3 30.20 -31.06 -3.11
N GLU A 4 31.47 -31.30 -2.80
CA GLU A 4 31.98 -31.34 -1.42
C GLU A 4 32.33 -29.92 -0.94
N PRO A 5 32.13 -29.58 0.35
CA PRO A 5 32.55 -28.31 0.90
C PRO A 5 34.06 -28.27 1.17
N PRO A 6 34.70 -27.10 1.11
CA PRO A 6 36.15 -26.98 1.25
C PRO A 6 36.61 -27.28 2.68
N SER A 7 37.51 -28.26 2.79
CA SER A 7 38.29 -28.56 3.99
C SER A 7 39.22 -27.39 4.32
N ASN A 8 39.03 -26.81 5.50
CA ASN A 8 39.91 -25.80 6.07
C ASN A 8 40.78 -26.49 7.11
N ASP A 9 42.03 -26.80 6.77
CA ASP A 9 43.03 -27.19 7.77
C ASP A 9 44.21 -26.21 7.81
N PRO A 10 44.63 -25.81 9.03
CA PRO A 10 45.51 -24.70 9.27
C PRO A 10 46.98 -25.15 9.28
N LYS A 11 47.88 -24.23 8.93
CA LYS A 11 49.20 -24.03 9.57
C LYS A 11 49.99 -23.02 8.76
N LEU A 12 50.36 -21.90 9.38
CA LEU A 12 51.72 -21.35 9.29
C LEU A 12 51.95 -20.24 10.32
N LYS A 13 52.69 -20.66 11.35
CA LYS A 13 53.79 -19.99 12.06
C LYS A 13 53.55 -18.64 12.76
N SER A 14 53.70 -18.75 14.07
CA SER A 14 54.06 -17.73 15.06
C SER A 14 55.23 -16.83 14.64
N SER A 15 55.03 -15.52 14.76
CA SER A 15 56.09 -14.58 15.12
C SER A 15 55.53 -13.56 16.11
N ALA A 16 56.19 -13.46 17.25
CA ALA A 16 55.84 -12.59 18.35
C ALA A 16 55.95 -11.12 17.94
N ILE A 17 54.86 -10.36 18.09
CA ILE A 17 54.90 -8.90 18.04
C ILE A 17 54.38 -8.35 19.38
N LYS A 18 55.35 -7.71 20.04
CA LYS A 18 55.38 -6.95 21.28
C LYS A 18 54.18 -6.00 21.41
N GLY A 19 53.57 -6.00 22.60
CA GLY A 19 52.37 -5.23 22.91
C GLY A 19 52.55 -3.70 22.88
N LYS A 20 51.51 -3.04 22.37
CA LYS A 20 50.85 -1.83 22.89
C LYS A 20 49.82 -1.39 21.84
N LYS A 21 48.52 -1.51 22.16
CA LYS A 21 47.50 -0.48 21.88
C LYS A 21 46.11 -0.92 22.35
N ALA A 22 45.45 0.05 22.97
CA ALA A 22 44.07 0.12 23.41
C ALA A 22 43.09 -0.83 22.70
N GLY A 23 42.40 -1.65 23.49
CA GLY A 23 41.21 -2.36 23.07
C GLY A 23 40.07 -1.37 22.80
N LYS A 24 39.97 -0.89 21.57
CA LYS A 24 38.74 -0.32 21.04
C LYS A 24 37.90 -1.51 20.58
N LYS A 25 36.92 -1.91 21.39
CA LYS A 25 35.89 -2.88 20.98
C LYS A 25 35.11 -2.25 19.83
N GLU A 26 35.37 -2.69 18.61
CA GLU A 26 34.58 -2.31 17.44
C GLU A 26 33.18 -2.91 17.57
N HIS A 27 32.21 -2.04 17.80
CA HIS A 27 30.79 -2.37 17.87
C HIS A 27 30.19 -2.34 16.46
N VAL A 28 30.48 -3.36 15.62
CA VAL A 28 30.12 -3.34 14.19
C VAL A 28 28.81 -4.09 13.86
N SER A 29 28.11 -4.70 14.83
CA SER A 29 26.97 -5.58 14.50
C SER A 29 25.56 -4.96 14.58
N SER A 30 25.39 -3.75 15.12
CA SER A 30 24.06 -3.13 15.28
C SER A 30 23.67 -2.17 14.15
N SER A 31 24.64 -1.43 13.58
CA SER A 31 24.38 -0.38 12.59
C SER A 31 23.99 -0.89 11.20
N GLN A 32 24.47 -2.08 10.80
CA GLN A 32 24.09 -2.68 9.50
C GLN A 32 22.69 -3.31 9.54
N LYS A 33 22.28 -3.86 10.70
CA LYS A 33 20.94 -4.45 10.86
C LYS A 33 19.83 -3.40 10.83
N SER A 34 20.04 -2.24 11.45
CA SER A 34 19.09 -1.12 11.36
C SER A 34 18.98 -0.57 9.93
N SER A 35 20.07 -0.60 9.16
CA SER A 35 20.06 -0.16 7.76
C SER A 35 19.31 -1.12 6.84
N PHE A 36 19.42 -2.44 7.03
CA PHE A 36 18.68 -3.43 6.23
C PHE A 36 17.18 -3.43 6.54
N LEU A 37 16.81 -3.37 7.83
CA LEU A 37 15.40 -3.33 8.24
C LEU A 37 14.68 -2.09 7.68
N GLY A 38 15.32 -0.91 7.69
CA GLY A 38 14.74 0.30 7.10
C GLY A 38 14.51 0.18 5.59
N VAL A 39 15.48 -0.38 4.84
CA VAL A 39 15.33 -0.62 3.40
C VAL A 39 14.20 -1.62 3.11
N PHE A 40 14.05 -2.64 3.95
CA PHE A 40 12.98 -3.63 3.82
C PHE A 40 11.59 -3.02 4.10
N GLU A 41 11.44 -2.22 5.16
CA GLU A 41 10.19 -1.54 5.50
C GLU A 41 9.76 -0.55 4.39
N GLU A 42 10.72 0.16 3.78
CA GLU A 42 10.44 1.05 2.64
C GLU A 42 9.97 0.24 1.42
N ALA A 43 10.68 -0.83 1.06
CA ALA A 43 10.32 -1.68 -0.06
C ALA A 43 8.94 -2.35 0.12
N GLU A 44 8.60 -2.74 1.35
CA GLU A 44 7.27 -3.25 1.68
C GLU A 44 6.18 -2.18 1.50
N SER A 45 6.44 -0.95 1.99
CA SER A 45 5.52 0.18 1.86
C SER A 45 5.28 0.56 0.40
N GLU A 46 6.34 0.56 -0.42
CA GLU A 46 6.26 0.80 -1.86
C GLU A 46 5.42 -0.29 -2.57
N ALA A 47 5.62 -1.57 -2.22
CA ALA A 47 4.82 -2.66 -2.78
C ALA A 47 3.32 -2.53 -2.44
N ILE A 48 3.00 -2.08 -1.22
CA ILE A 48 1.62 -1.82 -0.79
C ILE A 48 1.02 -0.68 -1.61
N ARG A 49 1.74 0.45 -1.78
CA ARG A 49 1.29 1.59 -2.59
C ARG A 49 1.00 1.18 -4.03
N LYS A 50 1.90 0.40 -4.64
CA LYS A 50 1.71 -0.13 -5.99
C LYS A 50 0.46 -1.02 -6.10
N THR A 51 0.23 -1.88 -5.11
CA THR A 51 -0.98 -2.72 -5.07
C THR A 51 -2.24 -1.86 -4.99
N ILE A 52 -2.23 -0.79 -4.19
CA ILE A 52 -3.36 0.14 -4.09
C ILE A 52 -3.61 0.84 -5.44
N GLU A 53 -2.55 1.30 -6.11
CA GLU A 53 -2.64 1.92 -7.43
C GLU A 53 -3.28 0.99 -8.47
N GLU A 54 -2.87 -0.29 -8.51
CA GLU A 54 -3.46 -1.31 -9.38
C GLU A 54 -4.96 -1.52 -9.06
N MET A 55 -5.32 -1.64 -7.77
CA MET A 55 -6.71 -1.78 -7.36
C MET A 55 -7.56 -0.55 -7.67
N ILE A 56 -6.99 0.65 -7.62
CA ILE A 56 -7.69 1.89 -8.02
C ILE A 56 -7.87 1.93 -9.53
N SER A 57 -6.91 1.46 -10.33
CA SER A 57 -7.09 1.31 -11.78
C SER A 57 -8.29 0.42 -12.10
N ASP A 58 -8.43 -0.72 -11.40
CA ASP A 58 -9.61 -1.59 -11.51
C ASP A 58 -10.92 -0.89 -11.13
N VAL A 59 -10.89 -0.01 -10.12
CA VAL A 59 -12.05 0.80 -9.72
C VAL A 59 -12.44 1.75 -10.84
N VAL A 60 -11.46 2.45 -11.43
CA VAL A 60 -11.69 3.40 -12.53
C VAL A 60 -12.30 2.68 -13.74
N GLU A 61 -11.79 1.50 -14.09
CA GLU A 61 -12.36 0.68 -15.17
C GLU A 61 -13.82 0.28 -14.88
N ALA A 62 -14.09 -0.25 -13.69
CA ALA A 62 -15.45 -0.61 -13.29
C ALA A 62 -16.41 0.59 -13.26
N GLY A 63 -15.92 1.78 -12.87
CA GLY A 63 -16.66 3.03 -12.90
C GLY A 63 -17.00 3.46 -14.32
N ASN A 64 -16.05 3.38 -15.24
CA ASN A 64 -16.25 3.67 -16.66
C ASN A 64 -17.29 2.73 -17.29
N ASP A 65 -17.23 1.44 -16.97
CA ASP A 65 -18.20 0.44 -17.43
C ASP A 65 -19.60 0.72 -16.88
N PHE A 66 -19.72 1.13 -15.62
CA PHE A 66 -20.99 1.55 -15.05
C PHE A 66 -21.56 2.80 -15.73
N VAL A 67 -20.75 3.81 -16.03
CA VAL A 67 -21.20 5.00 -16.76
C VAL A 67 -21.68 4.66 -18.17
N ARG A 68 -20.96 3.76 -18.86
CA ARG A 68 -21.33 3.26 -20.20
C ARG A 68 -22.61 2.44 -20.18
N SER A 69 -22.80 1.62 -19.16
CA SER A 69 -23.98 0.76 -18.98
C SER A 69 -24.49 0.86 -17.54
N PRO A 70 -25.36 1.84 -17.22
CA PRO A 70 -25.84 2.09 -15.87
C PRO A 70 -26.87 1.05 -15.45
N THR A 71 -26.38 -0.08 -14.93
CA THR A 71 -27.18 -1.19 -14.41
C THR A 71 -26.85 -1.42 -12.94
N ALA A 72 -27.77 -2.05 -12.20
CA ALA A 72 -27.55 -2.41 -10.81
C ALA A 72 -26.36 -3.39 -10.66
N GLU A 73 -26.14 -4.26 -11.64
CA GLU A 73 -25.01 -5.18 -11.63
C GLU A 73 -23.67 -4.43 -11.76
N ASN A 74 -23.56 -3.51 -12.71
CA ASN A 74 -22.33 -2.73 -12.88
C ASN A 74 -22.08 -1.81 -11.69
N LEU A 75 -23.12 -1.19 -11.11
CA LEU A 75 -22.98 -0.43 -9.88
C LEU A 75 -22.49 -1.30 -8.72
N LYS A 76 -23.01 -2.53 -8.59
CA LYS A 76 -22.57 -3.48 -7.56
C LYS A 76 -21.09 -3.83 -7.73
N ARG A 77 -20.64 -4.12 -8.97
CA ARG A 77 -19.23 -4.41 -9.28
C ARG A 77 -18.33 -3.23 -8.92
N TYR A 78 -18.73 -2.01 -9.29
CA TYR A 78 -18.00 -0.78 -8.94
C TYR A 78 -17.87 -0.60 -7.41
N LYS A 79 -18.99 -0.71 -6.69
CA LYS A 79 -19.01 -0.65 -5.20
C LYS A 79 -18.12 -1.72 -4.57
N GLU A 80 -18.08 -2.91 -5.13
CA GLU A 80 -17.27 -4.01 -4.62
C GLU A 80 -15.77 -3.75 -4.79
N LYS A 81 -15.34 -3.22 -5.94
CA LYS A 81 -13.96 -2.81 -6.18
C LYS A 81 -13.51 -1.71 -5.20
N ILE A 82 -14.34 -0.69 -5.00
CA ILE A 82 -14.07 0.39 -4.03
C ILE A 82 -13.90 -0.18 -2.62
N ARG A 83 -14.83 -1.04 -2.19
CA ARG A 83 -14.76 -1.69 -0.88
C ARG A 83 -13.45 -2.45 -0.70
N ASN A 84 -12.99 -3.14 -1.74
CA ASN A 84 -11.75 -3.90 -1.68
C ASN A 84 -10.54 -2.99 -1.50
N VAL A 85 -10.50 -1.83 -2.18
CA VAL A 85 -9.46 -0.81 -1.97
C VAL A 85 -9.46 -0.34 -0.52
N LEU A 86 -10.60 0.13 -0.01
CA LEU A 86 -10.69 0.67 1.36
C LEU A 86 -10.28 -0.36 2.41
N LYS A 87 -10.71 -1.63 2.26
CA LYS A 87 -10.29 -2.73 3.14
C LYS A 87 -8.80 -3.03 3.06
N TYR A 88 -8.21 -2.94 1.88
CA TYR A 88 -6.78 -3.18 1.72
C TYR A 88 -5.96 -2.06 2.35
N VAL A 89 -6.38 -0.81 2.17
CA VAL A 89 -5.77 0.37 2.83
C VAL A 89 -5.89 0.25 4.34
N GLU A 90 -7.08 -0.05 4.88
CA GLU A 90 -7.31 -0.22 6.32
C GLU A 90 -6.36 -1.27 6.93
N LYS A 91 -6.22 -2.43 6.28
CA LYS A 91 -5.35 -3.51 6.74
C LYS A 91 -3.86 -3.14 6.74
N ASN A 92 -3.45 -2.27 5.82
CA ASN A 92 -2.06 -1.89 5.63
C ASN A 92 -1.74 -0.49 6.17
N LEU A 93 -2.70 0.16 6.82
CA LEU A 93 -2.62 1.56 7.23
C LEU A 93 -1.42 1.86 8.14
N TYR A 94 -1.09 0.94 9.04
CA TYR A 94 0.07 1.06 9.92
C TYR A 94 1.40 1.07 9.15
N LYS A 95 1.49 0.29 8.07
CA LYS A 95 2.69 0.25 7.21
C LYS A 95 2.79 1.53 6.36
N LEU A 96 1.66 2.05 5.90
CA LEU A 96 1.59 3.29 5.12
C LEU A 96 1.90 4.55 5.93
N ALA A 97 1.39 4.65 7.16
CA ALA A 97 1.55 5.83 8.02
C ALA A 97 2.75 5.73 8.97
N GLY A 98 3.33 4.55 9.18
CA GLY A 98 4.29 4.33 10.24
C GLY A 98 3.71 4.53 11.65
N LYS A 99 4.54 4.36 12.68
CA LYS A 99 4.08 4.38 14.10
C LYS A 99 3.50 5.71 14.57
N TYR A 100 4.06 6.84 14.11
CA TYR A 100 3.72 8.16 14.62
C TYR A 100 2.49 8.77 13.93
N ASP A 101 2.30 8.54 12.63
CA ASP A 101 1.15 9.08 11.90
C ASP A 101 -0.06 8.15 11.88
N TYR A 102 0.04 6.90 12.36
CA TYR A 102 -1.09 5.96 12.39
C TYR A 102 -2.31 6.50 13.15
N ALA A 103 -2.08 7.18 14.29
CA ALA A 103 -3.15 7.78 15.08
C ALA A 103 -3.89 8.90 14.34
N LEU A 104 -3.22 9.58 13.38
CA LEU A 104 -3.83 10.59 12.54
C LEU A 104 -4.43 10.01 11.25
N SER A 105 -3.88 8.92 10.73
CA SER A 105 -4.31 8.33 9.45
C SER A 105 -5.60 7.53 9.59
N GLN A 106 -5.86 6.91 10.74
CA GLN A 106 -7.08 6.12 10.96
C GLN A 106 -8.36 6.97 10.94
N PRO A 107 -8.45 8.11 11.66
CA PRO A 107 -9.58 9.02 11.53
C PRO A 107 -9.75 9.57 10.10
N ARG A 108 -8.64 9.85 9.40
CA ARG A 108 -8.69 10.34 8.00
C ARG A 108 -9.29 9.30 7.06
N LEU A 109 -8.91 8.02 7.20
CA LEU A 109 -9.46 6.94 6.39
C LEU A 109 -10.97 6.82 6.58
N HIS A 110 -11.48 6.97 7.80
CA HIS A 110 -12.91 6.95 8.08
C HIS A 110 -13.65 8.11 7.40
N ILE A 111 -13.13 9.33 7.49
CA ILE A 111 -13.71 10.50 6.80
C ILE A 111 -13.76 10.27 5.29
N ILE A 112 -12.68 9.73 4.70
CA ILE A 112 -12.63 9.40 3.28
C ILE A 112 -13.68 8.34 2.92
N ALA A 113 -13.79 7.29 3.73
CA ALA A 113 -14.79 6.24 3.52
C ALA A 113 -16.23 6.80 3.58
N GLU A 114 -16.53 7.67 4.54
CA GLU A 114 -17.83 8.36 4.64
C GLU A 114 -18.13 9.20 3.39
N GLN A 115 -17.16 9.98 2.91
CA GLN A 115 -17.32 10.77 1.69
C GLN A 115 -17.59 9.90 0.47
N VAL A 116 -16.88 8.77 0.35
CA VAL A 116 -17.10 7.81 -0.74
C VAL A 116 -18.50 7.20 -0.65
N ASP A 117 -18.93 6.80 0.55
CA ASP A 117 -20.25 6.22 0.77
C ASP A 117 -21.38 7.21 0.43
N GLU A 118 -21.26 8.50 0.79
CA GLU A 118 -22.22 9.54 0.38
C GLU A 118 -22.34 9.63 -1.15
N ARG A 119 -21.23 9.60 -1.89
CA ARG A 119 -21.28 9.66 -3.36
C ARG A 119 -21.82 8.38 -3.98
N LEU A 120 -21.57 7.23 -3.37
CA LEU A 120 -22.17 5.96 -3.78
C LEU A 120 -23.68 5.92 -3.54
N GLU A 121 -24.18 6.56 -2.49
CA GLU A 121 -25.61 6.74 -2.25
C GLU A 121 -26.22 7.65 -3.34
N GLN A 122 -25.59 8.79 -3.63
CA GLN A 122 -26.00 9.69 -4.72
C GLN A 122 -26.05 8.97 -6.08
N LEU A 123 -25.04 8.14 -6.39
CA LEU A 123 -25.04 7.30 -7.59
C LEU A 123 -26.19 6.30 -7.64
N THR A 124 -26.55 5.74 -6.48
CA THR A 124 -27.68 4.79 -6.39
C THR A 124 -28.98 5.51 -6.67
N ASN A 125 -29.17 6.71 -6.12
CA ASN A 125 -30.35 7.53 -6.36
C ASN A 125 -30.47 7.92 -7.84
N LEU A 126 -29.37 8.40 -8.45
CA LEU A 126 -29.33 8.71 -9.89
C LEU A 126 -29.65 7.51 -10.78
N LEU A 127 -29.27 6.29 -10.37
CA LEU A 127 -29.59 5.07 -11.12
C LEU A 127 -31.09 4.74 -11.09
N MET A 128 -31.80 5.13 -10.02
CA MET A 128 -33.23 4.90 -9.85
C MET A 128 -34.11 5.97 -10.53
N GLU A 129 -33.52 7.08 -10.99
CA GLU A 129 -34.23 8.10 -11.75
C GLU A 129 -34.75 7.54 -13.07
N ALA A 130 -35.98 7.94 -13.44
CA ALA A 130 -36.62 7.49 -14.68
C ALA A 130 -35.85 7.96 -15.93
N GLU A 131 -35.21 9.13 -15.85
CA GLU A 131 -34.32 9.66 -16.87
C GLU A 131 -32.87 9.57 -16.38
N LYS A 132 -32.10 8.65 -16.95
CA LYS A 132 -30.71 8.45 -16.57
C LYS A 132 -29.83 9.57 -17.14
N ASN A 133 -29.39 10.48 -16.28
CA ASN A 133 -28.43 11.50 -16.65
C ASN A 133 -26.99 10.95 -16.60
N THR A 134 -26.51 10.43 -17.74
CA THR A 134 -25.17 9.83 -17.87
C THR A 134 -24.03 10.81 -17.55
N LEU A 135 -24.23 12.12 -17.79
CA LEU A 135 -23.25 13.14 -17.42
C LEU A 135 -23.10 13.25 -15.90
N LYS A 136 -24.21 13.30 -15.16
CA LYS A 136 -24.17 13.31 -13.68
C LYS A 136 -23.57 12.02 -13.11
N LEU A 137 -23.85 10.87 -13.71
CA LEU A 137 -23.22 9.61 -13.32
C LEU A 137 -21.69 9.66 -13.50
N ALA A 138 -21.24 10.17 -14.65
CA ALA A 138 -19.81 10.33 -14.93
C ALA A 138 -19.13 11.30 -13.95
N GLU A 139 -19.77 12.41 -13.63
CA GLU A 139 -19.29 13.38 -12.64
C GLU A 139 -19.09 12.72 -11.27
N LYS A 140 -20.11 12.02 -10.76
CA LYS A 140 -20.06 11.33 -9.46
C LYS A 140 -18.99 10.23 -9.41
N VAL A 141 -18.85 9.45 -10.49
CA VAL A 141 -17.77 8.46 -10.62
C VAL A 141 -16.40 9.15 -10.60
N GLY A 142 -16.24 10.27 -11.30
CA GLY A 142 -15.01 11.06 -11.29
C GLY A 142 -14.63 11.58 -9.90
N GLU A 143 -15.62 12.09 -9.14
CA GLU A 143 -15.42 12.55 -7.77
C GLU A 143 -14.93 11.41 -6.85
N ILE A 144 -15.55 10.23 -6.93
CA ILE A 144 -15.15 9.05 -6.15
C ILE A 144 -13.72 8.63 -6.52
N ASN A 145 -13.42 8.56 -7.81
CA ASN A 145 -12.07 8.19 -8.27
C ASN A 145 -11.04 9.20 -7.74
N GLY A 146 -11.34 10.51 -7.79
CA GLY A 146 -10.48 11.55 -7.23
C GLY A 146 -10.20 11.37 -5.74
N ILE A 147 -11.24 11.10 -4.95
CA ILE A 147 -11.09 10.83 -3.50
C ILE A 147 -10.20 9.60 -3.27
N LEU A 148 -10.36 8.54 -4.06
CA LEU A 148 -9.56 7.33 -3.89
C LEU A 148 -8.09 7.53 -4.30
N PHE A 149 -7.80 8.39 -5.29
CA PHE A 149 -6.43 8.73 -5.66
C PHE A 149 -5.65 9.42 -4.53
N ASP A 150 -6.34 10.12 -3.64
CA ASP A 150 -5.70 10.77 -2.49
C ASP A 150 -5.29 9.76 -1.39
N LEU A 151 -5.69 8.48 -1.46
CA LEU A 151 -5.40 7.47 -0.43
C LEU A 151 -3.96 6.96 -0.39
N TYR A 152 -3.22 7.03 -1.49
CA TYR A 152 -1.85 6.50 -1.58
C TYR A 152 -0.80 7.55 -1.94
N LYS A 153 -1.23 8.81 -2.08
CA LYS A 153 -0.36 9.98 -2.21
C LYS A 153 0.35 10.33 -0.92
#